data_AF-A0A6J8D9L1-F1
#
_entry.id   AF-A0A6J8D9L1-F1
#
_cell.length_a   1.000
_cell.length_b   1.000
_cell.length_c   1.000
_cell.angle_alpha   90.00
_cell.angle_beta   90.00
_cell.angle_gamma   90.00
#
_symmetry.space_group_name_H-M   'P 1'
#
loop_
_entity.id
_entity.type
_entity.pdbx_description
1 polymer ?
#
loop_
_entity_poly.entity_id
_entity_poly.type
_entity_poly.pdbx_seq_one_letter_code
_entity_poly.pdbx_strand_id
1 'polypeptide(L)'
;MEEKSTLKRCNTQMLKIHEVRPVWRTLPPLTYEVKKANIKAMLLTGTYLLQEHIQRFTGNTEEQKCQLCQIEKEDMVHFTLRCPALNEQRQKVLPELKQQIVNSIGQNKWHEHFMGNKELLLQAIIDCTKLEMNILNINQKSAIEIEKISRKLCYDLHVTRTLLHLQLVITGQNVAKSPGCK
;
A
#
# COMPACT_ATOMS: atom_id res chain seq x y z
N MET A 1 25.15 -10.06 -11.42
CA MET A 1 24.59 -9.16 -10.40
C MET A 1 23.09 -9.38 -10.34
N GLU A 2 22.57 -9.99 -9.29
CA GLU A 2 21.13 -10.12 -9.10
C GLU A 2 20.52 -8.76 -8.74
N GLU A 3 19.52 -8.30 -9.50
CA GLU A 3 18.78 -7.09 -9.18
C GLU A 3 18.01 -7.28 -7.87
N LYS A 4 18.18 -6.33 -6.94
CA LYS A 4 17.44 -6.31 -5.67
C LYS A 4 15.93 -6.25 -5.97
N SER A 5 15.18 -7.25 -5.51
CA SER A 5 13.72 -7.43 -5.71
C SER A 5 12.87 -6.18 -5.44
N THR A 6 13.29 -5.31 -4.50
CA THR A 6 12.58 -4.06 -4.17
C THR A 6 12.63 -3.01 -5.28
N LEU A 7 13.69 -3.00 -6.09
CA LEU A 7 13.80 -2.06 -7.21
C LEU A 7 12.84 -2.40 -8.35
N LYS A 8 12.37 -3.65 -8.48
CA LYS A 8 11.36 -4.01 -9.49
C LYS A 8 10.03 -3.28 -9.29
N ARG A 9 9.71 -2.89 -8.05
CA ARG A 9 8.48 -2.15 -7.71
C ARG A 9 8.67 -0.64 -7.70
N CYS A 10 9.90 -0.17 -7.73
CA CYS A 10 10.23 1.25 -7.63
C CYS A 10 10.74 1.75 -8.97
N ASN A 11 10.02 2.69 -9.60
CA ASN A 11 10.53 3.32 -10.82
C ASN A 11 11.72 4.23 -10.51
N THR A 12 12.92 3.68 -10.60
CA THR A 12 14.18 4.43 -10.46
C THR A 12 14.35 5.45 -11.58
N GLN A 13 13.83 5.20 -12.79
CA GLN A 13 13.86 6.17 -13.89
C GLN A 13 12.98 7.40 -13.64
N MET A 14 12.01 7.32 -12.71
CA MET A 14 11.23 8.49 -12.27
C MET A 14 11.81 9.18 -11.04
N LEU A 15 12.92 8.69 -10.46
CA LEU A 15 13.70 9.47 -9.49
C LEU A 15 14.60 10.45 -10.26
N LYS A 16 14.03 11.18 -11.23
CA LYS A 16 14.72 12.32 -11.79
C LYS A 16 14.87 13.32 -10.67
N ILE A 17 16.12 13.54 -10.27
CA ILE A 17 16.51 14.67 -9.45
C ILE A 17 15.87 15.89 -10.15
N HIS A 18 15.03 16.65 -9.43
CA HIS A 18 14.22 17.79 -9.91
C HIS A 18 12.77 17.56 -10.37
N GLU A 19 12.24 16.33 -10.44
CA GLU A 19 10.79 16.13 -10.70
C GLU A 19 10.00 15.81 -9.41
N VAL A 20 9.00 16.64 -9.10
CA VAL A 20 8.06 16.41 -8.00
C VAL A 20 7.21 15.18 -8.31
N ARG A 21 7.18 14.20 -7.40
CA ARG A 21 6.40 12.96 -7.58
C ARG A 21 4.89 13.24 -7.59
N PRO A 22 4.07 12.42 -8.30
CA PRO A 22 2.61 12.58 -8.36
C PRO A 22 1.95 12.70 -6.98
N VAL A 23 2.44 11.93 -5.99
CA VAL A 23 1.97 11.97 -4.60
C VAL A 23 2.07 13.37 -3.96
N TRP A 24 2.93 14.25 -4.48
CA TRP A 24 3.16 15.62 -3.99
C TRP A 24 2.54 16.70 -4.90
N ARG A 25 2.27 16.42 -6.18
CA ARG A 25 1.84 17.43 -7.17
C ARG A 25 0.47 18.06 -6.86
N THR A 26 -0.39 17.33 -6.17
CA THR A 26 -1.82 17.66 -6.01
C THR A 26 -2.20 18.04 -4.58
N LEU A 27 -1.21 18.26 -3.73
CA LEU A 27 -1.46 18.49 -2.31
C LEU A 27 -1.80 19.95 -2.03
N PRO A 28 -2.94 20.23 -1.38
CA PRO A 28 -3.10 21.52 -0.73
C PRO A 28 -2.09 21.63 0.43
N PRO A 29 -1.70 22.85 0.86
CA PRO A 29 -0.71 23.07 1.92
C PRO A 29 -1.29 22.80 3.32
N LEU A 30 -2.01 21.70 3.48
CA LEU A 30 -2.59 21.26 4.74
C LEU A 30 -1.72 20.15 5.34
N THR A 31 -1.29 20.34 6.59
CA THR A 31 -0.44 19.37 7.32
C THR A 31 -0.99 17.95 7.28
N TYR A 32 -2.31 17.81 7.30
CA TYR A 32 -2.99 16.52 7.23
C TYR A 32 -2.77 15.80 5.88
N GLU A 33 -2.83 16.52 4.76
CA GLU A 33 -2.62 15.94 3.43
C GLU A 33 -1.14 15.55 3.21
N VAL A 34 -0.21 16.32 3.78
CA VAL A 34 1.22 15.98 3.81
C VAL A 34 1.46 14.66 4.56
N LYS A 35 0.80 14.45 5.71
CA LYS A 35 0.89 13.17 6.44
C LYS A 35 0.41 11.99 5.60
N LYS A 36 -0.71 12.13 4.88
CA LYS A 36 -1.20 11.06 4.00
C LYS A 36 -0.21 10.75 2.87
N ALA A 37 0.32 11.79 2.23
CA ALA A 37 1.30 11.65 1.18
C ALA A 37 2.58 10.97 1.65
N ASN A 38 3.07 11.30 2.85
CA ASN A 38 4.23 10.65 3.46
C ASN A 38 4.01 9.14 3.63
N ILE A 39 2.86 8.71 4.16
CA ILE A 39 2.56 7.28 4.33
C ILE A 39 2.55 6.55 2.99
N LYS A 40 1.89 7.12 1.98
CA LYS A 40 1.87 6.51 0.65
C LYS A 40 3.26 6.48 0.00
N ALA A 41 4.06 7.53 0.17
CA ALA A 41 5.45 7.56 -0.29
C ALA A 41 6.31 6.49 0.40
N MET A 42 6.10 6.24 1.70
CA MET A 42 6.79 5.15 2.40
C MET A 42 6.43 3.78 1.84
N LEU A 43 5.15 3.55 1.52
CA LEU A 43 4.71 2.30 0.88
C LEU A 43 5.33 2.14 -0.51
N LEU A 44 5.29 3.20 -1.33
CA LEU A 44 5.87 3.22 -2.68
C LEU A 44 7.38 2.94 -2.67
N THR A 45 8.11 3.52 -1.73
CA THR A 45 9.57 3.36 -1.60
C THR A 45 9.97 2.08 -0.88
N GLY A 46 9.02 1.31 -0.35
CA GLY A 46 9.31 0.12 0.46
C GLY A 46 9.95 0.43 1.82
N THR A 47 9.88 1.68 2.28
CA THR A 47 10.39 2.10 3.61
C THR A 47 9.33 1.95 4.71
N TYR A 48 8.09 1.63 4.34
CA TYR A 48 7.05 1.30 5.30
C TYR A 48 7.35 -0.04 5.99
N LEU A 49 7.34 -0.06 7.32
CA LEU A 49 7.73 -1.21 8.14
C LEU A 49 6.65 -2.30 8.18
N LEU A 50 6.57 -3.08 7.11
CA LEU A 50 5.83 -4.35 7.08
C LEU A 50 6.69 -5.47 7.68
N GLN A 51 6.06 -6.55 8.18
CA GLN A 51 6.82 -7.70 8.69
C GLN A 51 7.75 -8.31 7.64
N GLU A 52 7.36 -8.32 6.36
CA GLU A 52 8.24 -8.79 5.28
C GLU A 52 9.56 -8.01 5.18
N HIS A 53 9.57 -6.73 5.59
CA HIS A 53 10.77 -5.90 5.58
C HIS A 53 11.60 -6.14 6.83
N ILE A 54 10.97 -6.25 8.00
CA ILE A 54 11.65 -6.55 9.27
C ILE A 54 12.43 -7.86 9.14
N GLN A 55 11.81 -8.89 8.55
CA GLN A 55 12.43 -10.20 8.29
C GLN A 55 13.76 -10.08 7.53
N ARG A 56 13.80 -9.23 6.49
CA ARG A 56 15.00 -9.03 5.66
C ARG A 56 16.15 -8.41 6.43
N PHE A 57 15.86 -7.60 7.47
CA PHE A 57 16.88 -6.94 8.29
C PHE A 57 17.31 -7.78 9.48
N THR A 58 16.40 -8.53 10.11
CA THR A 58 16.72 -9.34 11.30
C THR A 58 17.34 -10.69 10.97
N GLY A 59 17.21 -11.17 9.72
CA GLY A 59 17.68 -12.49 9.32
C GLY A 59 16.89 -13.64 9.92
N ASN A 60 15.79 -13.35 10.65
CA ASN A 60 14.94 -14.39 11.21
C ASN A 60 14.14 -15.06 10.07
N THR A 61 14.30 -16.38 9.92
CA THR A 61 13.62 -17.17 8.90
C THR A 61 12.19 -17.57 9.27
N GLU A 62 11.77 -17.36 10.52
CA GLU A 62 10.40 -17.63 10.93
C GLU A 62 9.41 -16.80 10.09
N GLU A 63 8.34 -17.44 9.59
CA GLU A 63 7.28 -16.78 8.85
C GLU A 63 6.61 -15.74 9.75
N GLN A 64 7.00 -14.48 9.58
CA GLN A 64 6.39 -13.36 10.30
C GLN A 64 4.97 -13.16 9.76
N LYS A 65 4.02 -13.83 10.40
CA LYS A 65 2.59 -13.61 10.22
C LYS A 65 2.26 -12.16 10.51
N CYS A 66 1.19 -11.67 9.89
CA CYS A 66 0.70 -10.34 10.21
C CYS A 66 0.38 -10.23 11.70
N GLN A 67 0.99 -9.24 12.34
CA GLN A 67 0.80 -9.01 13.77
C GLN A 67 -0.66 -8.68 14.14
N LEU A 68 -1.44 -8.19 13.17
CA LEU A 68 -2.85 -7.84 13.38
C LEU A 68 -3.79 -9.05 13.26
N CYS A 69 -3.65 -9.86 12.21
CA CYS A 69 -4.58 -10.97 11.95
C CYS A 69 -4.02 -12.35 12.27
N GLN A 70 -2.69 -12.49 12.39
CA GLN A 70 -1.98 -13.73 12.69
C GLN A 70 -2.28 -14.90 11.74
N ILE A 71 -2.77 -14.61 10.52
CA ILE A 71 -3.17 -15.63 9.53
C ILE A 71 -2.09 -15.84 8.46
N GLU A 72 -1.79 -14.80 7.68
CA GLU A 72 -0.83 -14.88 6.56
C GLU A 72 0.35 -13.90 6.76
N LYS A 73 1.42 -14.08 5.99
CA LYS A 73 2.57 -13.18 5.97
C LYS A 73 2.12 -11.75 5.66
N GLU A 74 2.62 -10.79 6.41
CA GLU A 74 2.36 -9.38 6.12
C GLU A 74 3.31 -8.84 5.05
N ASP A 75 2.85 -8.97 3.81
CA ASP A 75 3.37 -8.28 2.65
C ASP A 75 2.50 -7.07 2.25
N MET A 76 2.95 -6.31 1.26
CA MET A 76 2.23 -5.12 0.78
C MET A 76 0.81 -5.44 0.25
N VAL A 77 0.62 -6.61 -0.38
CA VAL A 77 -0.69 -7.07 -0.87
C VAL A 77 -1.60 -7.40 0.31
N HIS A 78 -1.08 -8.09 1.32
CA HIS A 78 -1.80 -8.42 2.53
C HIS A 78 -2.25 -7.15 3.25
N PHE A 79 -1.31 -6.27 3.57
CA PHE A 79 -1.60 -5.02 4.27
C PHE A 79 -2.64 -4.17 3.52
N THR A 80 -2.48 -4.02 2.20
CA THR A 80 -3.30 -3.10 1.41
C THR A 80 -4.65 -3.70 0.99
N LEU A 81 -4.73 -5.01 0.73
CA LEU A 81 -5.88 -5.63 0.07
C LEU A 81 -6.55 -6.77 0.85
N ARG A 82 -5.84 -7.50 1.73
CA ARG A 82 -6.34 -8.77 2.28
C ARG A 82 -6.52 -8.81 3.80
N CYS A 83 -5.74 -8.06 4.56
CA CYS A 83 -5.69 -8.17 6.01
C CYS A 83 -7.08 -8.01 6.65
N PRO A 84 -7.67 -9.06 7.26
CA PRO A 84 -9.05 -9.01 7.77
C PRO A 84 -9.27 -7.89 8.80
N ALA A 85 -8.28 -7.64 9.65
CA ALA A 85 -8.32 -6.58 10.67
C ALA A 85 -8.44 -5.16 10.09
N LEU A 86 -8.12 -4.99 8.81
CA LEU A 86 -8.19 -3.70 8.10
C LEU A 86 -9.35 -3.65 7.09
N ASN A 87 -10.24 -4.65 7.08
CA ASN A 87 -11.29 -4.76 6.07
C ASN A 87 -12.29 -3.61 6.12
N GLU A 88 -12.64 -3.13 7.31
CA GLU A 88 -13.60 -2.03 7.48
C GLU A 88 -13.15 -0.78 6.73
N GLN A 89 -11.87 -0.40 6.82
CA GLN A 89 -11.35 0.77 6.11
C GLN A 89 -11.33 0.57 4.59
N ARG A 90 -11.04 -0.66 4.13
CA ARG A 90 -11.11 -0.98 2.71
C ARG A 90 -12.52 -0.85 2.18
N GLN A 91 -13.53 -1.35 2.90
CA GLN A 91 -14.94 -1.23 2.48
C GLN A 91 -15.41 0.23 2.36
N LYS A 92 -14.83 1.14 3.14
CA LYS A 92 -15.15 2.58 3.07
C LYS A 92 -14.59 3.27 1.82
N VAL A 93 -13.45 2.83 1.29
CA VAL A 93 -12.70 3.60 0.26
C VAL A 93 -12.52 2.85 -1.07
N LEU A 94 -12.41 1.51 -1.06
CA LEU A 94 -12.23 0.72 -2.29
C LEU A 94 -13.41 0.83 -3.28
N PRO A 95 -14.69 0.91 -2.86
CA PRO A 95 -15.78 1.10 -3.82
C PRO A 95 -15.66 2.40 -4.60
N GLU A 96 -15.29 3.50 -3.92
CA GLU A 96 -15.05 4.80 -4.54
C GLU A 96 -13.85 4.74 -5.51
N LEU A 97 -12.75 4.13 -5.08
CA LEU A 97 -11.56 3.95 -5.92
C LEU A 97 -11.89 3.12 -7.17
N LYS A 98 -12.60 2.00 -7.01
CA LYS A 98 -13.06 1.15 -8.11
C LYS A 98 -13.92 1.97 -9.07
N GLN A 99 -14.90 2.71 -8.58
CA GLN A 99 -15.77 3.51 -9.42
C GLN A 99 -14.96 4.55 -10.21
N GLN A 100 -13.98 5.20 -9.58
CA GLN A 100 -13.13 6.18 -10.25
C GLN A 100 -12.26 5.55 -11.35
N ILE A 101 -11.71 4.35 -11.11
CA ILE A 101 -10.96 3.61 -12.13
C ILE A 101 -11.90 3.20 -13.27
N VAL A 102 -13.06 2.61 -12.97
CA VAL A 102 -14.08 2.22 -13.96
C VAL A 102 -14.52 3.40 -14.81
N ASN A 103 -14.78 4.57 -14.22
CA ASN A 103 -15.13 5.79 -14.94
C ASN A 103 -14.01 6.24 -15.91
N SER A 104 -12.77 5.88 -15.60
CA SER A 104 -11.60 6.27 -16.39
C SER A 104 -11.28 5.31 -17.53
N ILE A 105 -11.52 4.01 -17.35
CA ILE A 105 -11.08 2.95 -18.29
C ILE A 105 -12.23 2.14 -18.90
N GLY A 106 -13.45 2.27 -18.36
CA GLY A 106 -14.62 1.46 -18.70
C GLY A 106 -14.71 0.15 -17.93
N GLN A 107 -15.94 -0.37 -17.78
CA GLN A 107 -16.22 -1.60 -17.03
C GLN A 107 -15.56 -2.85 -17.64
N ASN A 108 -15.42 -2.92 -18.96
CA ASN A 108 -14.83 -4.07 -19.64
C ASN A 108 -13.34 -4.20 -19.30
N LYS A 109 -12.57 -3.11 -19.43
CA LYS A 109 -11.15 -3.08 -19.06
C LYS A 109 -10.93 -3.33 -17.57
N TRP A 110 -11.85 -2.87 -16.72
CA TRP A 110 -11.80 -3.20 -15.30
C TRP A 110 -11.86 -4.72 -15.08
N HIS A 111 -12.83 -5.40 -15.68
CA HIS A 111 -12.94 -6.85 -15.53
C HIS A 111 -11.73 -7.58 -16.11
N GLU A 112 -11.30 -7.20 -17.32
CA GLU A 112 -10.16 -7.81 -18.00
C GLU A 112 -8.87 -7.74 -17.19
N HIS A 113 -8.57 -6.57 -16.60
CA HIS A 113 -7.26 -6.32 -16.01
C HIS A 113 -7.23 -6.46 -14.48
N PHE A 114 -8.31 -6.14 -13.77
CA PHE A 114 -8.32 -6.07 -12.31
C PHE A 114 -9.03 -7.24 -11.64
N MET A 115 -9.94 -7.94 -12.33
CA MET A 115 -10.65 -9.08 -11.73
C MET A 115 -9.67 -10.24 -11.54
N GLY A 116 -9.30 -10.51 -10.29
CA GLY A 116 -8.33 -11.55 -9.93
C GLY A 116 -6.86 -11.10 -9.92
N ASN A 117 -6.53 -9.93 -10.48
CA ASN A 117 -5.16 -9.42 -10.52
C ASN A 117 -4.87 -8.46 -9.34
N LYS A 118 -4.45 -9.03 -8.21
CA LYS A 118 -4.15 -8.27 -6.99
C LYS A 118 -2.93 -7.35 -7.14
N GLU A 119 -1.93 -7.75 -7.93
CA GLU A 119 -0.73 -6.93 -8.15
C GLU A 119 -1.06 -5.66 -8.93
N LEU A 120 -1.93 -5.75 -9.95
CA LEU A 120 -2.34 -4.56 -10.71
C LEU A 120 -3.21 -3.63 -9.87
N LEU A 121 -4.10 -4.18 -9.05
CA LEU A 121 -4.88 -3.36 -8.10
C LEU A 121 -3.97 -2.70 -7.06
N LEU A 122 -2.98 -3.42 -6.54
CA LEU A 122 -1.98 -2.84 -5.64
C LEU A 122 -1.21 -1.73 -6.35
N GLN A 123 -0.79 -1.93 -7.59
CA GLN A 123 -0.12 -0.93 -8.40
C GLN A 123 -0.99 0.33 -8.57
N ALA A 124 -2.27 0.17 -8.87
CA ALA A 124 -3.20 1.30 -8.97
C ALA A 124 -3.34 2.10 -7.66
N ILE A 125 -3.27 1.41 -6.52
CA ILE A 125 -3.33 2.05 -5.20
C ILE A 125 -2.01 2.75 -4.87
N ILE A 126 -0.86 2.12 -5.12
CA ILE A 126 0.44 2.61 -4.67
C ILE A 126 1.06 3.62 -5.63
N ASP A 127 0.94 3.39 -6.94
CA ASP A 127 1.40 4.30 -7.99
C ASP A 127 0.59 4.08 -9.28
N CYS A 128 -0.47 4.87 -9.43
CA CYS A 128 -1.34 4.80 -10.60
C CYS A 128 -0.67 5.31 -11.89
N THR A 129 0.46 6.02 -11.80
CA THR A 129 1.19 6.48 -12.99
C THR A 129 1.89 5.33 -13.72
N LYS A 130 2.15 4.24 -13.00
CA LYS A 130 2.71 3.00 -13.53
C LYS A 130 1.72 2.06 -14.16
N LEU A 131 0.43 2.36 -14.13
CA LEU A 131 -0.57 1.63 -14.90
C LEU A 131 -0.39 1.80 -16.41
N GLU A 132 0.55 2.67 -16.83
CA GLU A 132 0.91 3.11 -18.17
C GLU A 132 -0.28 3.50 -19.05
N MET A 133 -0.12 4.68 -19.67
CA MET A 133 -1.10 5.22 -20.61
C MET A 133 -1.41 4.23 -21.75
N ASN A 134 -0.55 3.27 -22.07
CA ASN A 134 -0.72 2.36 -23.19
C ASN A 134 -1.76 1.24 -22.94
N ILE A 135 -1.94 0.76 -21.71
CA ILE A 135 -2.90 -0.33 -21.42
C ILE A 135 -4.28 0.27 -21.11
N LEU A 136 -4.29 1.24 -20.19
CA LEU A 136 -5.54 1.74 -19.61
C LEU A 136 -5.97 3.10 -20.14
N ASN A 137 -5.09 3.87 -20.82
CA ASN A 137 -5.38 5.22 -21.32
C ASN A 137 -5.99 6.16 -20.25
N ILE A 138 -5.50 6.08 -19.01
CA ILE A 138 -5.97 6.94 -17.92
C ILE A 138 -5.48 8.38 -18.20
N ASN A 139 -6.42 9.30 -18.40
CA ASN A 139 -6.09 10.71 -18.56
C ASN A 139 -5.54 11.32 -17.24
N GLN A 140 -4.85 12.45 -17.36
CA GLN A 140 -4.20 13.09 -16.21
C GLN A 140 -5.17 13.47 -15.08
N LYS A 141 -6.38 13.94 -15.41
CA LYS A 141 -7.40 14.31 -14.41
C LYS A 141 -7.84 13.09 -13.61
N SER A 142 -8.12 11.98 -14.29
CA SER A 142 -8.46 10.71 -13.67
C SER A 142 -7.33 10.19 -12.77
N ALA A 143 -6.08 10.28 -13.23
CA ALA A 143 -4.92 9.88 -12.42
C ALA A 143 -4.82 10.68 -11.12
N ILE A 144 -5.10 12.00 -11.15
CA ILE A 144 -5.10 12.85 -9.97
C ILE A 144 -6.16 12.41 -8.94
N GLU A 145 -7.38 12.11 -9.39
CA GLU A 145 -8.45 11.66 -8.49
C GLU A 145 -8.17 10.26 -7.92
N ILE A 146 -7.68 9.33 -8.75
CA ILE A 146 -7.23 8.00 -8.30
C ILE A 146 -6.14 8.14 -7.23
N GLU A 147 -5.16 9.01 -7.47
CA GLU A 147 -4.07 9.28 -6.53
C GLU A 147 -4.59 9.84 -5.19
N LYS A 148 -5.55 10.77 -5.24
CA LYS A 148 -6.18 11.35 -4.05
C LYS A 148 -6.92 10.30 -3.21
N ILE A 149 -7.76 9.48 -3.83
CA ILE A 149 -8.56 8.45 -3.15
C ILE A 149 -7.64 7.36 -2.57
N SER A 150 -6.68 6.88 -3.36
CA SER A 150 -5.74 5.84 -2.91
C SER A 150 -4.81 6.32 -1.78
N ARG A 151 -4.39 7.59 -1.79
CA ARG A 151 -3.63 8.20 -0.69
C ARG A 151 -4.45 8.24 0.61
N LYS A 152 -5.75 8.52 0.53
CA LYS A 152 -6.65 8.41 1.69
C LYS A 152 -6.69 6.97 2.21
N LEU A 153 -6.87 5.98 1.33
CA LEU A 153 -6.86 4.56 1.71
C LEU A 153 -5.57 4.17 2.44
N CYS A 154 -4.40 4.47 1.87
CA CYS A 154 -3.11 4.13 2.49
C CYS A 154 -2.96 4.72 3.90
N TYR A 155 -3.40 5.96 4.09
CA TYR A 155 -3.36 6.62 5.38
C TYR A 155 -4.33 6.00 6.39
N ASP A 156 -5.58 5.72 6.00
CA ASP A 156 -6.58 5.12 6.89
C ASP A 156 -6.16 3.72 7.35
N LEU A 157 -5.56 2.94 6.46
CA LEU A 157 -4.95 1.64 6.78
C LEU A 157 -3.81 1.80 7.80
N HIS A 158 -2.92 2.78 7.60
CA HIS A 158 -1.82 3.06 8.52
C HIS A 158 -2.30 3.48 9.92
N VAL A 159 -3.25 4.40 10.00
CA VAL A 159 -3.82 4.86 11.28
C VAL A 159 -4.46 3.69 12.02
N THR A 160 -5.30 2.91 11.32
CA THR A 160 -5.98 1.76 11.92
C THR A 160 -4.98 0.72 12.41
N ARG A 161 -3.99 0.37 11.58
CA ARG A 161 -2.90 -0.52 11.98
C ARG A 161 -2.19 -0.02 13.24
N THR A 162 -1.83 1.26 13.29
CA THR A 162 -1.11 1.85 14.44
C THR A 162 -1.94 1.77 15.72
N LEU A 163 -3.24 2.04 15.64
CA LEU A 163 -4.16 1.92 16.78
C LEU A 163 -4.29 0.48 17.28
N LEU A 164 -4.47 -0.47 16.36
CA LEU A 164 -4.57 -1.90 16.70
C LEU A 164 -3.28 -2.41 17.35
N HIS A 165 -2.10 -2.00 16.83
CA HIS A 165 -0.81 -2.31 17.46
C HIS A 165 -0.70 -1.77 18.87
N LEU A 166 -1.10 -0.52 19.09
CA LEU A 166 -1.07 0.08 20.42
C LEU A 166 -1.98 -0.68 21.39
N GLN A 167 -3.16 -1.11 20.93
CA GLN A 167 -4.07 -1.92 21.73
C GLN A 167 -3.47 -3.29 22.10
N LEU A 168 -2.80 -3.96 21.17
CA LEU A 168 -2.11 -5.23 21.45
C LEU A 168 -0.99 -5.05 22.49
N VAL A 169 -0.24 -3.95 22.42
CA VAL A 169 0.81 -3.62 23.39
C VAL A 169 0.23 -3.35 24.78
N ILE A 170 -0.83 -2.54 24.86
CA ILE A 170 -1.48 -2.17 26.15
C ILE A 170 -2.13 -3.37 26.81
N THR A 171 -2.83 -4.21 26.05
CA THR A 171 -3.58 -5.36 26.57
C THR A 171 -2.68 -6.51 27.05
N GLY A 172 -1.36 -6.41 26.86
CA GLY A 172 -0.43 -7.44 27.27
C GLY A 172 -0.64 -8.76 26.53
N GLN A 173 -1.39 -8.76 25.42
CA GLN A 173 -1.39 -9.83 24.43
C GLN A 173 -0.07 -9.81 23.65
N ASN A 174 1.05 -9.79 24.38
CA ASN A 174 2.32 -10.24 23.84
C ASN A 174 2.20 -11.75 23.69
N VAL A 175 2.00 -12.14 22.44
CA VAL A 175 2.38 -13.42 21.83
C VAL A 175 3.47 -14.07 22.66
N ALA A 176 3.16 -15.27 23.17
CA ALA A 176 3.96 -16.08 24.07
C ALA A 176 5.48 -15.81 23.94
N LYS A 177 6.12 -15.45 25.06
CA LYS A 177 7.58 -15.60 25.18
C LYS A 177 7.90 -17.05 24.82
N SER A 178 8.60 -17.26 23.70
CA SER A 178 9.12 -18.58 23.35
C SER A 178 9.91 -19.13 24.54
N PRO A 179 9.50 -20.25 25.15
CA PRO A 179 10.23 -20.84 26.25
C PRO A 179 11.43 -21.58 25.66
N GLY A 180 12.61 -20.96 25.66
CA GLY A 180 13.85 -21.69 25.41
C GLY A 180 14.89 -20.96 24.57
N CYS A 181 15.70 -20.15 25.23
CA CYS A 181 17.15 -20.23 25.04
C CYS A 181 17.74 -20.50 26.42
N LYS A 182 18.22 -21.73 26.61
CA LYS A 182 19.14 -22.10 27.68
C LYS A 182 20.56 -21.95 27.14
#